data_AF-A0A850GGH7-F1
#
_entry.id   AF-A0A850GGH7-F1
#
_cell.length_a   1.000
_cell.length_b   1.000
_cell.length_c   1.000
_cell.angle_alpha   90.00
_cell.angle_beta   90.00
_cell.angle_gamma   90.00
#
_symmetry.space_group_name_H-M   'P 1'
#
loop_
_entity.id
_entity.type
_entity.pdbx_description
1 polymer ?
#
loop_
_entity_poly.entity_id
_entity_poly.type
_entity_poly.pdbx_seq_one_letter_code
_entity_poly.pdbx_strand_id
1 'polypeptide(L)' 'MPWAIAILALIGLVQSAVWIGQASAPVGRRLLAVFLAPLAALTLVAALTAIRVDALL' A
#
# COMPACT_ATOMS: atom_id res chain seq x y z
N MET A 1 -16.61 2.67 -4.03
CA MET A 1 -15.74 1.47 -3.88
C MET A 1 -14.23 1.76 -4.01
N PRO A 2 -13.73 2.55 -5.00
CA PRO A 2 -12.28 2.69 -5.19
C PRO A 2 -11.59 3.44 -4.05
N TRP A 3 -12.30 4.33 -3.33
CA TRP A 3 -11.82 4.94 -2.09
C TRP A 3 -11.46 3.94 -0.99
N ALA A 4 -12.26 2.89 -0.81
CA ALA A 4 -11.97 1.86 0.20
C ALA A 4 -10.69 1.09 -0.16
N ILE A 5 -10.49 0.81 -1.46
CA ILE A 5 -9.28 0.15 -1.96
C ILE A 5 -8.05 1.05 -1.76
N ALA A 6 -8.17 2.35 -2.06
CA ALA A 6 -7.09 3.31 -1.84
C ALA A 6 -6.70 3.40 -0.36
N ILE A 7 -7.67 3.43 0.55
CA ILE A 7 -7.41 3.47 2.00
C ILE A 7 -6.69 2.18 2.45
N LEU A 8 -7.16 1.01 2.02
CA LEU A 8 -6.52 -0.27 2.36
C LEU A 8 -5.09 -0.36 1.81
N ALA A 9 -4.88 0.06 0.57
CA ALA A 9 -3.56 0.10 -0.05
C ALA A 9 -2.61 1.05 0.69
N LEU A 10 -3.10 2.21 1.12
CA LEU A 10 -2.33 3.16 1.93
C LEU A 10 -1.95 2.56 3.28
N ILE A 11 -2.88 1.91 3.99
CA ILE A 11 -2.61 1.22 5.26
C ILE A 11 -1.54 0.15 5.07
N GLY A 12 -1.67 -0.69 4.04
CA GLY A 12 -0.69 -1.73 3.72
C GLY A 12 0.71 -1.16 3.40
N LEU A 13 0.77 -0.04 2.69
CA LEU A 13 2.02 0.65 2.38
C LEU A 13 2.70 1.18 3.64
N VAL A 14 1.96 1.85 4.52
CA VAL A 14 2.48 2.38 5.80
C VAL A 14 2.94 1.25 6.70
N GLN A 15 2.14 0.20 6.85
CA GLN A 15 2.47 -0.99 7.64
C GLN A 15 3.79 -1.63 7.15
N SER A 16 3.97 -1.74 5.83
CA SER A 16 5.17 -2.30 5.23
C SER A 16 6.39 -1.43 5.52
N ALA A 17 6.27 -0.10 5.37
CA ALA A 17 7.35 0.83 5.71
C ALA A 17 7.77 0.72 7.18
N VAL A 18 6.80 0.59 8.09
CA VAL A 18 7.07 0.36 9.52
C VAL A 18 7.83 -0.95 9.71
N TRP A 19 7.37 -2.07 9.15
CA TRP A 19 8.04 -3.36 9.32
C TRP A 19 9.47 -3.37 8.77
N ILE A 20 9.75 -2.65 7.67
CA ILE A 20 11.10 -2.50 7.13
C ILE A 20 11.99 -1.74 8.10
N GLY A 21 11.52 -0.60 8.63
CA GLY A 21 12.28 0.27 9.54
C GLY A 21 12.47 -0.28 10.96
N GLN A 22 11.61 -1.21 11.39
CA GLN A 22 11.70 -1.82 12.72
C GLN A 22 12.84 -2.84 12.79
N ALA A 23 13.92 -2.49 13.50
CA ALA A 23 15.10 -3.34 13.64
C ALA A 23 14.83 -4.66 14.38
N SER A 24 13.87 -4.65 15.33
CA SER A 24 13.44 -5.81 16.11
C SER A 24 12.40 -6.68 15.40
N ALA A 25 11.95 -6.30 14.19
CA ALA A 25 10.98 -7.08 13.45
C ALA A 25 11.60 -8.41 12.96
N PRO A 26 10.87 -9.54 13.05
CA PRO A 26 11.32 -10.82 12.49
C PRO A 26 11.69 -10.68 11.01
N VAL A 27 12.79 -11.31 10.60
CA VAL A 27 13.29 -11.27 9.20
C VAL A 27 12.20 -11.62 8.18
N GLY A 28 11.35 -12.62 8.49
CA GLY A 28 10.23 -12.99 7.63
C GLY A 28 9.23 -11.85 7.40
N ARG A 29 8.89 -11.06 8.42
CA ARG A 29 8.00 -9.89 8.27
C ARG A 29 8.67 -8.77 7.47
N ARG A 30 9.96 -8.56 7.67
CA ARG A 30 10.73 -7.56 6.91
C ARG A 30 10.76 -7.90 5.43
N LEU A 31 11.09 -9.14 5.09
CA LEU A 31 11.07 -9.60 3.69
C LEU A 31 9.69 -9.46 3.08
N LEU A 32 8.65 -9.90 3.79
CA LEU A 32 7.27 -9.78 3.33
C LEU A 32 6.87 -8.31 3.09
N ALA A 33 7.28 -7.40 3.97
CA ALA A 33 7.06 -5.96 3.80
C ALA A 33 7.78 -5.37 2.59
N VAL A 34 9.01 -5.81 2.30
CA VAL A 34 9.77 -5.36 1.11
C VAL A 34 9.01 -5.70 -0.18
N PHE A 35 8.37 -6.87 -0.24
CA PHE A 35 7.57 -7.27 -1.41
C PHE A 35 6.16 -6.67 -1.42
N LEU A 36 5.52 -6.49 -0.27
CA LEU A 36 4.19 -5.89 -0.19
C LEU A 36 4.20 -4.38 -0.45
N ALA A 37 5.25 -3.66 -0.06
CA ALA A 37 5.33 -2.21 -0.26
C ALA A 37 5.12 -1.77 -1.73
N PRO A 38 5.85 -2.30 -2.74
CA PRO A 38 5.62 -1.91 -4.13
C PRO A 38 4.23 -2.31 -4.64
N LEU A 39 3.69 -3.44 -4.19
CA LEU A 39 2.37 -3.92 -4.60
C LEU A 39 1.25 -3.03 -4.03
N ALA A 40 1.38 -2.58 -2.78
CA ALA A 40 0.51 -1.62 -2.14
C ALA A 40 0.58 -0.24 -2.79
N ALA A 41 1.80 0.20 -3.18
CA ALA A 41 1.96 1.46 -3.92
C ALA A 41 1.27 1.42 -5.29
N LEU A 42 1.42 0.33 -6.05
CA LEU A 42 0.76 0.15 -7.35
C LEU A 42 -0.76 0.13 -7.23
N THR A 43 -1.30 -0.59 -6.24
CA THR A 43 -2.75 -0.63 -6.00
C THR A 43 -3.29 0.72 -5.55
N LEU A 44 -2.53 1.48 -4.75
CA LEU A 44 -2.90 2.84 -4.37
C LEU A 44 -2.96 3.77 -5.60
N VAL A 45 -1.93 3.75 -6.45
CA VAL A 45 -1.91 4.55 -7.70
C VAL A 45 -3.10 4.19 -8.58
N ALA A 46 -3.34 2.90 -8.83
CA ALA A 46 -4.46 2.45 -9.66
C ALA A 46 -5.82 2.91 -9.10
N ALA A 47 -6.03 2.79 -7.79
CA ALA A 47 -7.25 3.24 -7.14
C ALA A 47 -7.45 4.76 -7.25
N LEU A 48 -6.39 5.55 -7.05
CA LEU A 48 -6.43 7.00 -7.18
C LEU A 48 -6.69 7.44 -8.62
N THR A 49 -6.11 6.76 -9.62
CA THR A 49 -6.39 7.00 -11.03
C THR A 49 -7.86 6.71 -11.34
N ALA A 50 -8.42 5.61 -10.85
CA ALA A 50 -9.83 5.29 -11.05
C ALA A 50 -10.76 6.37 -10.45
N ILE A 51 -10.49 6.82 -9.22
CA ILE A 51 -11.23 7.92 -8.58
C ILE A 51 -11.15 9.21 -9.41
N ARG A 52 -9.96 9.53 -9.92
CA ARG A 52 -9.73 10.71 -10.77
C ARG A 52 -10.55 10.64 -12.07
N VAL A 53 -10.63 9.46 -12.68
CA VAL A 53 -11.42 9.26 -13.90
C VAL A 53 -12.91 9.38 -13.60
N ASP A 54 -13.40 8.72 -12.54
CA ASP A 54 -14.80 8.83 -12.11
C ASP A 54 -15.21 10.29 -11.81
N ALA A 55 -14.29 11.11 -11.29
CA ALA A 55 -14.57 12.51 -10.96
C ALA A 55 -14.58 13.46 -12.18
N LEU A 56 -14.13 13.01 -13.36
CA LEU A 56 -14.09 13.80 -14.59
C LEU A 56 -15.24 13.48 -15.55
N LEU A 57 -16.03 12.44 -15.25
CA LEU A 57 -17.21 11.99 -15.99
C LEU A 57 -18.49 12.54 -15.34
#